data_AF-A0A4Q3S214-F1
#
_entry.id   AF-A0A4Q3S214-F1
#
_cell.length_a   1.000
_cell.length_b   1.000
_cell.length_c   1.000
_cell.angle_alpha   90.00
_cell.angle_beta   90.00
_cell.angle_gamma   90.00
#
_symmetry.space_group_name_H-M   'P 1'
#
loop_
_entity.id
_entity.type
_entity.pdbx_description
1 polymer ?
#
loop_
_entity_poly.entity_id
_entity_poly.type
_entity_poly.pdbx_seq_one_letter_code
_entity_poly.pdbx_strand_id
1 'polypeptide(L)'
;MTANDAGDRVLIDLTIAAPVETVWAALRDPAQVARWFGWESDSLAAEVDFIFVEHATADEAAGVIAFNGTSDRFELTADGAGSRLRVVRAAPADGAAWTDVYEDMTEGWIMFVQQLKFALEKEGLAPRRTLWLSLPKGDRNGMRPLAALGLADLTGGRIGDAVRRTLPTGDTVSGNLWHVSKYQVSVTVDAWAGLLNVHDAGNWTGGGGHGPGMVMITAYGLDEAAFADLEGRWKAWWAQTYPA
;
A
#
# COMPACT_ATOMS: atom_id res chain seq x y z
N MET A 1 -16.70 8.53 -30.38
CA MET A 1 -15.27 8.23 -30.23
C MET A 1 -14.63 9.44 -29.58
N THR A 2 -14.62 9.50 -28.25
CA THR A 2 -14.03 10.62 -27.49
C THR A 2 -12.55 10.34 -27.32
N ALA A 3 -11.75 10.96 -28.18
CA ALA A 3 -10.30 10.92 -28.09
C ALA A 3 -9.83 11.85 -26.97
N ASN A 4 -9.49 11.26 -25.82
CA ASN A 4 -8.49 11.80 -24.91
C ASN A 4 -7.58 10.66 -24.42
N ASP A 5 -7.21 9.77 -25.35
CA ASP A 5 -6.57 8.48 -25.07
C ASP A 5 -5.03 8.53 -25.23
N ALA A 6 -4.45 9.71 -25.00
CA ALA A 6 -3.01 9.92 -25.01
C ALA A 6 -2.62 10.68 -23.73
N GLY A 7 -2.63 10.01 -22.57
CA GLY A 7 -2.14 10.68 -21.37
C GLY A 7 -2.24 9.92 -20.05
N ASP A 8 -3.28 9.13 -19.82
CA ASP A 8 -3.50 8.58 -18.48
C ASP A 8 -2.57 7.41 -18.14
N ARG A 9 -2.01 7.44 -16.92
CA ARG A 9 -1.21 6.35 -16.38
C ARG A 9 -2.03 5.55 -15.38
N VAL A 10 -2.19 4.26 -15.65
CA VAL A 10 -2.73 3.31 -14.67
C VAL A 10 -1.62 2.98 -13.68
N LEU A 11 -1.84 3.31 -12.40
CA LEU A 11 -0.89 3.04 -11.32
C LEU A 11 -0.99 1.58 -10.87
N ILE A 12 -2.23 1.12 -10.69
CA ILE A 12 -2.56 -0.27 -10.38
C ILE A 12 -3.92 -0.63 -10.98
N ASP A 13 -4.05 -1.89 -11.38
CA ASP A 13 -5.25 -2.48 -11.93
C ASP A 13 -5.39 -3.88 -11.33
N LEU A 14 -6.38 -4.08 -10.47
CA LEU A 14 -6.57 -5.35 -9.78
C LEU A 14 -8.04 -5.75 -9.71
N THR A 15 -8.26 -7.06 -9.61
CA THR A 15 -9.56 -7.63 -9.26
C THR A 15 -9.60 -7.88 -7.76
N ILE A 16 -10.71 -7.50 -7.14
CA ILE A 16 -11.06 -7.77 -5.74
C ILE A 16 -12.22 -8.78 -5.74
N ALA A 17 -12.06 -9.88 -5.03
CA ALA A 17 -13.08 -10.91 -4.84
C ALA A 17 -14.14 -10.47 -3.81
N ALA A 18 -14.74 -9.29 -4.04
CA ALA A 18 -15.84 -8.73 -3.28
C ALA A 18 -16.82 -8.01 -4.23
N PRO A 19 -18.13 -7.98 -3.92
CA PRO A 19 -19.12 -7.25 -4.71
C PRO A 19 -18.79 -5.76 -4.86
N VAL A 20 -19.20 -5.17 -5.99
CA VAL A 20 -18.86 -3.77 -6.33
C VAL A 20 -19.39 -2.80 -5.28
N GLU A 21 -20.56 -3.07 -4.70
CA GLU A 21 -21.16 -2.26 -3.65
C GLU A 21 -20.34 -2.30 -2.36
N THR A 22 -19.77 -3.47 -2.03
CA THR A 22 -18.89 -3.64 -0.87
C THR A 22 -17.59 -2.86 -1.05
N VAL A 23 -16.96 -2.97 -2.22
CA VAL A 23 -15.74 -2.21 -2.53
C VAL A 23 -16.04 -0.71 -2.56
N TRP A 24 -17.15 -0.31 -3.16
CA TRP A 24 -17.57 1.10 -3.24
C TRP A 24 -17.81 1.72 -1.86
N ALA A 25 -18.40 0.97 -0.93
CA ALA A 25 -18.52 1.41 0.46
C ALA A 25 -17.15 1.55 1.13
N ALA A 26 -16.26 0.57 0.94
CA ALA A 26 -14.93 0.58 1.53
C ALA A 26 -14.05 1.75 1.05
N LEU A 27 -14.32 2.28 -0.14
CA LEU A 27 -13.61 3.43 -0.72
C LEU A 27 -14.12 4.79 -0.24
N ARG A 28 -15.29 4.86 0.41
CA ARG A 28 -15.96 6.15 0.74
C ARG A 28 -16.31 6.32 2.20
N ASP A 29 -16.68 5.25 2.89
CA ASP A 29 -17.02 5.30 4.31
C ASP A 29 -15.73 5.52 5.13
N PRO A 30 -15.56 6.65 5.83
CA PRO A 30 -14.33 6.97 6.56
C PRO A 30 -13.94 5.88 7.57
N ALA A 31 -14.94 5.24 8.20
CA ALA A 31 -14.70 4.18 9.16
C ALA A 31 -14.15 2.90 8.50
N GLN A 32 -14.50 2.66 7.22
CA GLN A 32 -13.95 1.56 6.42
C GLN A 32 -12.63 1.94 5.76
N VAL A 33 -12.47 3.19 5.32
CA VAL A 33 -11.21 3.71 4.76
C VAL A 33 -10.07 3.57 5.75
N ALA A 34 -10.29 3.90 7.03
CA ALA A 34 -9.30 3.71 8.09
C ALA A 34 -8.84 2.24 8.27
N ARG A 35 -9.61 1.26 7.77
CA ARG A 35 -9.27 -0.17 7.82
C ARG A 35 -8.27 -0.60 6.76
N TRP A 36 -7.90 0.24 5.79
CA TRP A 36 -6.94 -0.12 4.75
C TRP A 36 -5.99 1.01 4.33
N PHE A 37 -6.40 2.27 4.47
CA PHE A 37 -5.60 3.43 4.10
C PHE A 37 -4.68 3.87 5.25
N GLY A 38 -3.46 4.29 4.93
CA GLY A 38 -2.51 4.82 5.93
C GLY A 38 -2.02 3.79 6.94
N TRP A 39 -1.51 4.27 8.05
CA TRP A 39 -1.07 3.51 9.22
C TRP A 39 -1.56 4.18 10.51
N GLU A 40 -1.56 3.42 11.59
CA GLU A 40 -1.85 3.89 12.94
C GLU A 40 -0.93 5.05 13.31
N SER A 41 -1.54 6.22 13.39
CA SER A 41 -0.95 7.46 13.87
C SER A 41 -2.08 8.31 14.45
N ASP A 42 -1.71 9.31 15.27
CA ASP A 42 -2.67 10.29 15.76
C ASP A 42 -3.28 11.16 14.64
N SER A 43 -2.65 11.19 13.46
CA SER A 43 -3.10 11.95 12.29
C SER A 43 -4.03 11.18 11.36
N LEU A 44 -4.11 9.85 11.47
CA LEU A 44 -4.80 9.01 10.48
C LEU A 44 -6.25 9.43 10.24
N ALA A 45 -7.02 9.70 11.30
CA ALA A 45 -8.41 10.10 11.18
C ALA A 45 -8.55 11.42 10.39
N ALA A 46 -7.72 12.41 10.72
CA ALA A 46 -7.71 13.68 10.02
C ALA A 46 -7.26 13.55 8.56
N GLU A 47 -6.30 12.66 8.27
CA GLU A 47 -5.88 12.37 6.90
C GLU A 47 -7.00 11.69 6.08
N VAL A 48 -7.73 10.75 6.67
CA VAL A 48 -8.89 10.11 6.03
C VAL A 48 -9.97 11.14 5.70
N ASP A 49 -10.34 11.99 6.66
CA ASP A 49 -11.33 13.04 6.46
C ASP A 49 -10.87 14.01 5.36
N PHE A 50 -9.63 14.47 5.44
CA PHE A 50 -9.08 15.40 4.45
C PHE A 50 -9.10 14.82 3.03
N ILE A 51 -8.62 13.58 2.84
CA ILE A 51 -8.44 12.99 1.51
C ILE A 51 -9.75 12.43 0.94
N PHE A 52 -10.50 11.67 1.73
CA PHE A 52 -11.64 10.87 1.24
C PHE A 52 -13.00 11.51 1.49
N VAL A 53 -13.07 12.57 2.32
CA VAL A 53 -14.32 13.28 2.60
C VAL A 53 -14.29 14.69 2.03
N GLU A 54 -13.28 15.49 2.40
CA GLU A 54 -13.19 16.89 1.98
C GLU A 54 -12.67 17.05 0.54
N HIS A 55 -11.74 16.18 0.13
CA HIS A 55 -11.06 16.27 -1.16
C HIS A 55 -11.34 15.09 -2.08
N ALA A 56 -12.50 14.43 -1.94
CA ALA A 56 -12.94 13.41 -2.88
C ALA A 56 -14.35 13.72 -3.42
N THR A 57 -14.53 13.52 -4.73
CA THR A 57 -15.83 13.63 -5.39
C THR A 57 -16.18 12.30 -6.04
N ALA A 58 -17.29 11.69 -5.62
CA ALA A 58 -17.77 10.42 -6.15
C ALA A 58 -18.83 10.63 -7.25
N ASP A 59 -18.61 10.03 -8.41
CA ASP A 59 -19.59 9.82 -9.46
C ASP A 59 -20.04 8.35 -9.40
N GLU A 60 -21.19 8.11 -8.75
CA GLU A 60 -21.76 6.76 -8.59
C GLU A 60 -22.17 6.14 -9.91
N ALA A 61 -22.61 6.94 -10.89
CA ALA A 61 -23.06 6.43 -12.18
C ALA A 61 -21.86 5.97 -13.04
N ALA A 62 -20.73 6.67 -12.93
CA ALA A 62 -19.49 6.30 -13.61
C ALA A 62 -18.64 5.28 -12.84
N GLY A 63 -18.92 5.05 -11.55
CA GLY A 63 -18.06 4.25 -10.68
C GLY A 63 -16.69 4.90 -10.45
N VAL A 64 -16.66 6.24 -10.36
CA VAL A 64 -15.41 7.02 -10.27
C VAL A 64 -15.34 7.81 -8.98
N ILE A 65 -14.18 7.81 -8.31
CA ILE A 65 -13.87 8.75 -7.22
C ILE A 65 -12.68 9.59 -7.67
N ALA A 66 -12.88 10.89 -7.85
CA ALA A 66 -11.83 11.84 -8.19
C ALA A 66 -11.30 12.53 -6.93
N PHE A 67 -9.97 12.63 -6.80
CA PHE A 67 -9.34 13.30 -5.66
C PHE A 67 -8.95 14.74 -6.02
N ASN A 68 -9.63 15.70 -5.38
CA ASN A 68 -9.44 17.13 -5.60
C ASN A 68 -8.03 17.53 -5.18
N GLY A 69 -7.33 18.31 -6.02
CA GLY A 69 -5.95 18.74 -5.77
C GLY A 69 -4.89 17.79 -6.29
N THR A 70 -5.27 16.60 -6.80
CA THR A 70 -4.39 15.72 -7.59
C THR A 70 -5.05 15.39 -8.93
N SER A 71 -4.31 14.72 -9.81
CA SER A 71 -4.88 14.15 -11.04
C SER A 71 -5.28 12.67 -10.87
N ASP A 72 -5.37 12.19 -9.63
CA ASP A 72 -5.70 10.80 -9.31
C ASP A 72 -7.19 10.57 -9.24
N ARG A 73 -7.58 9.37 -9.66
CA ARG A 73 -8.93 8.85 -9.48
C ARG A 73 -8.93 7.36 -9.30
N PHE A 74 -9.95 6.87 -8.61
CA PHE A 74 -10.32 5.46 -8.60
C PHE A 74 -11.43 5.22 -9.60
N GLU A 75 -11.28 4.17 -10.41
CA GLU A 75 -12.32 3.66 -11.30
C GLU A 75 -12.66 2.25 -10.83
N LEU A 76 -13.92 2.04 -10.47
CA LEU A 76 -14.44 0.78 -9.97
C LEU A 76 -15.53 0.28 -10.91
N THR A 77 -15.38 -0.96 -11.36
CA THR A 77 -16.38 -1.63 -12.21
C THR A 77 -16.66 -3.03 -11.67
N ALA A 78 -17.88 -3.53 -11.88
CA ALA A 78 -18.21 -4.92 -11.57
C ALA A 78 -17.44 -5.87 -12.49
N ASP A 79 -16.95 -6.99 -11.94
CA ASP A 79 -16.21 -8.02 -12.67
C ASP A 79 -16.68 -9.42 -12.20
N GLY A 80 -17.72 -9.94 -12.86
CA GLY A 80 -18.36 -11.19 -12.46
C GLY A 80 -18.98 -11.10 -11.05
N ALA A 81 -18.52 -11.96 -10.14
CA ALA A 81 -18.90 -11.92 -8.72
C ALA A 81 -18.00 -10.99 -7.87
N GLY A 82 -16.93 -10.45 -8.48
CA GLY A 82 -16.00 -9.53 -7.86
C GLY A 82 -16.09 -8.13 -8.49
N SER A 83 -15.02 -7.37 -8.30
CA SER A 83 -14.89 -6.00 -8.80
C SER A 83 -13.51 -5.76 -9.36
N ARG A 84 -13.38 -4.90 -10.36
CA ARG A 84 -12.11 -4.42 -10.88
C ARG A 84 -11.90 -2.97 -10.42
N LEU A 85 -10.83 -2.74 -9.68
CA LEU A 85 -10.41 -1.43 -9.21
C LEU A 85 -9.15 -0.99 -9.97
N ARG A 86 -9.23 0.18 -10.59
CA ARG A 86 -8.08 0.86 -11.22
C ARG A 86 -7.81 2.14 -10.46
N VAL A 87 -6.54 2.38 -10.16
CA VAL A 87 -6.07 3.72 -9.77
C VAL A 87 -5.41 4.34 -10.97
N VAL A 88 -5.95 5.48 -11.41
CA VAL A 88 -5.51 6.16 -12.61
C VAL A 88 -5.06 7.56 -12.26
N ARG A 89 -3.90 7.95 -12.79
CA ARG A 89 -3.39 9.32 -12.75
C ARG A 89 -3.52 9.93 -14.13
N ALA A 90 -4.26 11.03 -14.24
CA ALA A 90 -4.35 11.74 -15.50
C ALA A 90 -3.04 12.44 -15.87
N ALA A 91 -2.77 12.56 -17.17
CA ALA A 91 -1.58 13.25 -17.69
C ALA A 91 -1.46 14.68 -17.14
N PRO A 92 -0.23 15.18 -16.91
CA PRO A 92 0.00 16.59 -16.67
C PRO A 92 -0.57 17.44 -17.81
N ALA A 93 -1.32 18.49 -17.47
CA ALA A 93 -2.02 19.34 -18.44
C ALA A 93 -1.07 20.12 -19.38
N ASP A 94 0.22 20.20 -19.05
CA ASP A 94 1.25 20.95 -19.76
C ASP A 94 2.21 20.06 -20.59
N GLY A 95 1.94 18.75 -20.68
CA GLY A 95 2.82 17.82 -21.40
C GLY A 95 4.18 17.62 -20.72
N ALA A 96 4.34 18.05 -19.46
CA ALA A 96 5.53 17.76 -18.69
C ALA A 96 5.75 16.25 -18.56
N ALA A 97 6.99 15.81 -18.76
CA ALA A 97 7.37 14.42 -18.54
C ALA A 97 7.18 14.06 -17.05
N TRP A 98 6.77 12.82 -16.79
CA TRP A 98 6.39 12.24 -15.49
C TRP A 98 7.45 12.25 -14.36
N THR A 99 8.53 13.00 -14.50
CA THR A 99 9.75 12.87 -13.70
C THR A 99 9.71 13.71 -12.42
N ASP A 100 9.65 13.01 -11.28
CA ASP A 100 10.44 13.27 -10.05
C ASP A 100 9.73 13.65 -8.74
N VAL A 101 8.45 14.01 -8.72
CA VAL A 101 7.70 14.23 -7.44
C VAL A 101 6.62 13.16 -7.20
N TYR A 102 6.32 12.35 -8.20
CA TYR A 102 5.06 11.62 -8.28
C TYR A 102 5.20 10.10 -8.05
N GLU A 103 6.40 9.56 -7.92
CA GLU A 103 6.61 8.12 -7.66
C GLU A 103 6.22 7.75 -6.22
N ASP A 104 6.60 8.50 -5.19
CA ASP A 104 6.22 8.16 -3.80
C ASP A 104 4.71 8.10 -3.57
N MET A 105 3.94 9.05 -4.11
CA MET A 105 2.48 9.00 -4.03
C MET A 105 1.91 7.84 -4.83
N THR A 106 2.53 7.47 -5.95
CA THR A 106 2.15 6.29 -6.74
C THR A 106 2.34 5.01 -5.93
N GLU A 107 3.51 4.87 -5.32
CA GLU A 107 3.87 3.70 -4.54
C GLU A 107 3.01 3.61 -3.26
N GLY A 108 2.70 4.74 -2.63
CA GLY A 108 1.72 4.81 -1.54
C GLY A 108 0.34 4.29 -1.95
N TRP A 109 -0.21 4.77 -3.08
CA TRP A 109 -1.50 4.29 -3.59
C TRP A 109 -1.49 2.79 -3.89
N ILE A 110 -0.44 2.29 -4.54
CA ILE A 110 -0.25 0.86 -4.80
C ILE A 110 -0.30 0.07 -3.49
N MET A 111 0.48 0.48 -2.49
CA MET A 111 0.52 -0.19 -1.20
C MET A 111 -0.86 -0.20 -0.50
N PHE A 112 -1.54 0.94 -0.43
CA PHE A 112 -2.84 1.03 0.24
C PHE A 112 -3.94 0.24 -0.48
N VAL A 113 -3.95 0.24 -1.81
CA VAL A 113 -4.92 -0.54 -2.58
C VAL A 113 -4.64 -2.05 -2.46
N GLN A 114 -3.39 -2.47 -2.28
CA GLN A 114 -3.09 -3.85 -1.92
C GLN A 114 -3.58 -4.22 -0.51
N GLN A 115 -3.52 -3.29 0.44
CA GLN A 115 -4.12 -3.47 1.76
C GLN A 115 -5.64 -3.55 1.70
N LEU A 116 -6.29 -2.73 0.86
CA LEU A 116 -7.75 -2.79 0.64
C LEU A 116 -8.16 -4.17 0.13
N LYS A 117 -7.49 -4.66 -0.93
CA LYS A 117 -7.76 -6.00 -1.48
C LYS A 117 -7.58 -7.07 -0.41
N PHE A 118 -6.50 -7.01 0.36
CA PHE A 118 -6.26 -7.97 1.45
C PHE A 118 -7.36 -7.91 2.51
N ALA A 119 -7.68 -6.72 3.01
CA ALA A 119 -8.66 -6.50 4.06
C ALA A 119 -10.05 -7.00 3.65
N LEU A 120 -10.45 -6.80 2.40
CA LEU A 120 -11.74 -7.28 1.88
C LEU A 120 -11.76 -8.81 1.66
N GLU A 121 -10.69 -9.39 1.11
CA GLU A 121 -10.68 -10.80 0.72
C GLU A 121 -10.35 -11.78 1.84
N LYS A 122 -9.63 -11.31 2.87
CA LYS A 122 -9.13 -12.17 3.96
C LYS A 122 -9.80 -11.86 5.29
N GLU A 123 -9.97 -10.58 5.61
CA GLU A 123 -10.30 -10.16 6.97
C GLU A 123 -11.66 -9.45 7.09
N GLY A 124 -12.41 -9.29 5.99
CA GLY A 124 -13.71 -8.63 5.98
C GLY A 124 -13.71 -7.20 6.56
N LEU A 125 -12.63 -6.44 6.33
CA LEU A 125 -12.40 -5.10 6.92
C LEU A 125 -12.43 -5.09 8.46
N ALA A 126 -12.01 -6.17 9.11
CA ALA A 126 -11.83 -6.21 10.55
C ALA A 126 -10.88 -5.09 11.05
N PRO A 127 -10.92 -4.75 12.35
CA PRO A 127 -9.93 -3.85 12.92
C PRO A 127 -8.51 -4.36 12.70
N ARG A 128 -7.64 -3.48 12.22
CA ARG A 128 -6.22 -3.73 12.00
C ARG A 128 -5.36 -2.97 12.99
N ARG A 129 -4.18 -3.51 13.27
CA ARG A 129 -3.05 -2.80 13.86
C ARG A 129 -1.97 -2.63 12.80
N THR A 130 -1.19 -1.56 12.85
CA THR A 130 -0.10 -1.38 11.86
C THR A 130 1.18 -0.86 12.46
N LEU A 131 2.30 -1.32 11.93
CA LEU A 131 3.62 -0.78 12.20
C LEU A 131 4.23 -0.24 10.90
N TRP A 132 4.61 1.02 10.93
CA TRP A 132 5.33 1.68 9.84
C TRP A 132 6.75 2.03 10.27
N LEU A 133 7.73 1.65 9.45
CA LEU A 133 9.14 1.95 9.64
C LEU A 133 9.69 2.48 8.33
N SER A 134 10.46 3.57 8.38
CA SER A 134 11.03 4.18 7.18
C SER A 134 12.45 4.65 7.40
N LEU A 135 13.24 4.60 6.34
CA LEU A 135 14.55 5.24 6.32
C LEU A 135 14.37 6.76 6.45
N PRO A 136 15.32 7.47 7.05
CA PRO A 136 15.28 8.92 7.08
C PRO A 136 15.39 9.49 5.66
N LYS A 137 14.85 10.70 5.47
CA LYS A 137 14.99 11.42 4.21
C LYS A 137 16.45 11.66 3.89
N GLY A 138 16.84 11.41 2.64
CA GLY A 138 18.17 11.72 2.15
C GLY A 138 19.27 10.72 2.52
N ASP A 139 19.01 9.70 3.35
CA ASP A 139 19.95 8.60 3.53
C ASP A 139 19.91 7.67 2.32
N ARG A 140 20.93 7.84 1.47
CA ARG A 140 20.99 7.24 0.13
C ARG A 140 21.91 6.03 0.09
N ASN A 141 22.67 5.78 1.15
CA ASN A 141 23.69 4.74 1.19
C ASN A 141 23.24 3.60 2.11
N GLY A 142 23.73 2.38 1.85
CA GLY A 142 23.44 1.23 2.69
C GLY A 142 22.37 0.30 2.14
N MET A 143 22.14 -0.78 2.89
CA MET A 143 21.33 -1.92 2.47
C MET A 143 19.84 -1.58 2.51
N ARG A 144 19.11 -1.75 1.40
CA ARG A 144 17.67 -1.47 1.38
C ARG A 144 16.85 -2.54 2.13
N PRO A 145 15.65 -2.20 2.65
CA PRO A 145 14.82 -3.12 3.43
C PRO A 145 14.60 -4.50 2.81
N LEU A 146 14.37 -4.64 1.50
CA LEU A 146 14.22 -5.98 0.90
C LEU A 146 15.48 -6.83 1.06
N ALA A 147 16.65 -6.24 0.82
CA ALA A 147 17.92 -6.92 0.99
C ALA A 147 18.19 -7.21 2.48
N ALA A 148 17.91 -6.25 3.37
CA ALA A 148 18.12 -6.39 4.80
C ALA A 148 17.23 -7.47 5.44
N LEU A 149 16.03 -7.69 4.90
CA LEU A 149 15.11 -8.73 5.35
C LEU A 149 15.36 -10.08 4.66
N GLY A 150 16.26 -10.16 3.68
CA GLY A 150 16.48 -11.37 2.89
C GLY A 150 15.31 -11.72 1.98
N LEU A 151 14.63 -10.71 1.43
CA LEU A 151 13.44 -10.82 0.57
C LEU A 151 13.68 -10.31 -0.86
N ALA A 152 14.90 -9.89 -1.20
CA ALA A 152 15.22 -9.32 -2.51
C ALA A 152 14.93 -10.29 -3.69
N ASP A 153 15.04 -11.60 -3.46
CA ASP A 153 14.73 -12.64 -4.45
C ASP A 153 13.25 -12.64 -4.84
N LEU A 154 12.35 -12.18 -3.97
CA LEU A 154 10.91 -12.17 -4.22
C LEU A 154 10.49 -11.17 -5.31
N THR A 155 11.34 -10.21 -5.67
CA THR A 155 11.09 -9.27 -6.77
C THR A 155 10.96 -9.96 -8.14
N GLY A 156 11.52 -11.17 -8.28
CA GLY A 156 11.35 -12.03 -9.46
C GLY A 156 10.30 -13.13 -9.31
N GLY A 157 9.57 -13.17 -8.19
CA GLY A 157 8.55 -14.18 -7.89
C GLY A 157 7.23 -13.94 -8.62
N ARG A 158 6.31 -14.91 -8.55
CA ARG A 158 4.95 -14.78 -9.08
C ARG A 158 3.96 -14.62 -7.94
N ILE A 159 2.99 -13.71 -8.11
CA ILE A 159 1.89 -13.56 -7.16
C ILE A 159 1.21 -14.91 -6.94
N GLY A 160 1.00 -15.26 -5.67
CA GLY A 160 0.48 -16.55 -5.21
C GLY A 160 1.55 -17.58 -4.84
N ASP A 161 2.81 -17.41 -5.26
CA ASP A 161 3.89 -18.31 -4.87
C ASP A 161 4.01 -18.37 -3.34
N ALA A 162 4.22 -19.58 -2.79
CA ALA A 162 4.37 -19.76 -1.35
C ALA A 162 5.68 -19.14 -0.85
N VAL A 163 5.60 -18.38 0.23
CA VAL A 163 6.75 -17.76 0.89
C VAL A 163 6.88 -18.33 2.29
N ARG A 164 8.07 -18.84 2.61
CA ARG A 164 8.45 -19.21 3.97
C ARG A 164 9.88 -18.76 4.23
N ARG A 165 10.06 -17.84 5.18
CA ARG A 165 11.36 -17.23 5.53
C ARG A 165 11.40 -16.94 7.03
N THR A 166 12.55 -17.20 7.64
CA THR A 166 12.88 -16.65 8.96
C THR A 166 13.62 -15.35 8.73
N LEU A 167 13.04 -14.24 9.19
CA LEU A 167 13.58 -12.90 9.02
C LEU A 167 14.64 -12.61 10.09
N PRO A 168 15.55 -11.65 9.85
CA PRO A 168 16.49 -11.18 10.87
C PRO A 168 15.83 -10.55 12.11
N THR A 169 14.55 -10.20 12.05
CA THR A 169 13.74 -9.80 13.22
C THR A 169 13.47 -10.96 14.19
N GLY A 170 13.74 -12.20 13.77
CA GLY A 170 13.38 -13.43 14.48
C GLY A 170 12.00 -13.98 14.12
N ASP A 171 11.17 -13.22 13.40
CA ASP A 171 9.85 -13.68 12.98
C ASP A 171 9.95 -14.66 11.80
N THR A 172 9.07 -15.65 11.77
CA THR A 172 8.88 -16.50 10.59
C THR A 172 7.72 -15.97 9.77
N VAL A 173 8.00 -15.48 8.57
CA VAL A 173 6.99 -15.16 7.57
C VAL A 173 6.64 -16.44 6.81
N SER A 174 5.38 -16.84 6.89
CA SER A 174 4.77 -17.94 6.16
C SER A 174 3.49 -17.41 5.52
N GLY A 175 3.30 -17.66 4.23
CA GLY A 175 2.11 -17.25 3.48
C GLY A 175 2.38 -17.26 1.97
N ASN A 176 1.87 -16.26 1.26
CA ASN A 176 1.98 -16.15 -0.20
C ASN A 176 2.51 -14.77 -0.61
N LEU A 177 3.26 -14.73 -1.71
CA LEU A 177 3.60 -13.50 -2.39
C LEU A 177 2.30 -12.83 -2.87
N TRP A 178 1.95 -11.69 -2.28
CA TRP A 178 0.70 -10.98 -2.52
C TRP A 178 0.81 -9.96 -3.65
N HIS A 179 1.92 -9.24 -3.67
CA HIS A 179 2.22 -8.25 -4.69
C HIS A 179 3.71 -8.19 -4.95
N VAL A 180 4.05 -7.91 -6.21
CA VAL A 180 5.41 -7.62 -6.64
C VAL A 180 5.38 -6.51 -7.68
N SER A 181 6.24 -5.52 -7.49
CA SER A 181 6.55 -4.47 -8.45
C SER A 181 8.05 -4.23 -8.46
N LYS A 182 8.50 -3.28 -9.29
CA LYS A 182 9.90 -2.83 -9.28
C LYS A 182 10.33 -2.30 -7.90
N TYR A 183 9.40 -1.72 -7.15
CA TYR A 183 9.69 -0.99 -5.93
C TYR A 183 9.11 -1.65 -4.69
N GLN A 184 8.15 -2.58 -4.81
CA GLN A 184 7.44 -3.14 -3.67
C GLN A 184 7.31 -4.65 -3.74
N VAL A 185 7.41 -5.28 -2.58
CA VAL A 185 6.99 -6.67 -2.36
C VAL A 185 6.02 -6.69 -1.19
N SER A 186 4.90 -7.39 -1.37
CA SER A 186 3.95 -7.67 -0.30
C SER A 186 3.80 -9.17 -0.10
N VAL A 187 3.82 -9.64 1.13
CA VAL A 187 3.68 -11.06 1.48
C VAL A 187 2.59 -11.20 2.53
N THR A 188 1.64 -12.12 2.34
CA THR A 188 0.70 -12.47 3.40
C THR A 188 1.43 -13.20 4.51
N VAL A 189 1.04 -12.97 5.77
CA VAL A 189 1.72 -13.56 6.91
C VAL A 189 0.72 -14.21 7.85
N ASP A 190 0.77 -15.54 7.91
CA ASP A 190 -0.12 -16.36 8.72
C ASP A 190 -0.01 -16.03 10.21
N ALA A 191 1.20 -15.72 10.69
CA ALA A 191 1.49 -15.50 12.11
C ALA A 191 0.76 -14.30 12.73
N TRP A 192 0.33 -13.33 11.92
CA TRP A 192 -0.44 -12.16 12.37
C TRP A 192 -1.64 -11.87 11.47
N ALA A 193 -2.11 -12.90 10.74
CA ALA A 193 -3.25 -12.85 9.83
C ALA A 193 -3.25 -11.60 8.94
N GLY A 194 -2.09 -11.27 8.36
CA GLY A 194 -1.86 -9.92 7.86
C GLY A 194 -0.94 -9.82 6.67
N LEU A 195 -0.43 -8.62 6.43
CA LEU A 195 0.37 -8.28 5.26
C LEU A 195 1.67 -7.60 5.68
N LEU A 196 2.79 -8.11 5.18
CA LEU A 196 4.09 -7.44 5.23
C LEU A 196 4.33 -6.79 3.88
N ASN A 197 4.39 -5.47 3.83
CA ASN A 197 4.77 -4.71 2.64
C ASN A 197 6.15 -4.11 2.86
N VAL A 198 7.04 -4.31 1.90
CA VAL A 198 8.39 -3.76 1.90
C VAL A 198 8.57 -2.97 0.61
N HIS A 199 8.92 -1.70 0.74
CA HIS A 199 9.14 -0.79 -0.38
C HIS A 199 10.59 -0.34 -0.39
N ASP A 200 11.22 -0.42 -1.56
CA ASP A 200 12.57 0.02 -1.86
C ASP A 200 12.53 0.91 -3.11
N ALA A 201 12.72 2.22 -2.95
CA ALA A 201 12.77 3.17 -4.06
C ALA A 201 14.09 3.10 -4.86
N GLY A 202 15.02 2.22 -4.48
CA GLY A 202 16.30 2.01 -5.15
C GLY A 202 17.19 3.25 -5.17
N ASN A 203 17.55 3.73 -6.37
CA ASN A 203 18.36 4.93 -6.62
C ASN A 203 17.53 6.19 -6.86
N TRP A 204 16.20 6.12 -6.73
CA TRP A 204 15.33 7.27 -6.92
C TRP A 204 15.63 8.39 -5.89
N THR A 205 15.63 9.65 -6.34
CA THR A 205 16.30 10.77 -5.65
C THR A 205 15.41 11.97 -5.29
N GLY A 206 14.07 11.91 -5.45
CA GLY A 206 13.20 13.10 -5.45
C GLY A 206 12.09 13.21 -4.38
N GLY A 207 11.65 14.45 -4.11
CA GLY A 207 10.28 14.88 -3.81
C GLY A 207 9.53 14.53 -2.50
N GLY A 208 9.52 13.27 -2.05
CA GLY A 208 8.42 12.80 -1.20
C GLY A 208 8.56 12.94 0.33
N GLY A 209 7.49 12.53 1.00
CA GLY A 209 7.33 12.58 2.46
C GLY A 209 8.17 11.58 3.24
N HIS A 210 8.73 10.56 2.58
CA HIS A 210 9.34 9.39 3.23
C HIS A 210 10.76 9.11 2.69
N GLY A 211 11.54 8.28 3.38
CA GLY A 211 12.87 7.87 2.90
C GLY A 211 12.82 6.78 1.83
N PRO A 212 13.98 6.43 1.23
CA PRO A 212 14.05 5.55 0.05
C PRO A 212 13.77 4.07 0.32
N GLY A 213 13.33 3.74 1.54
CA GLY A 213 12.96 2.39 1.92
C GLY A 213 12.01 2.43 3.12
N MET A 214 11.00 1.57 3.11
CA MET A 214 10.04 1.45 4.20
C MET A 214 9.51 0.03 4.36
N VAL A 215 9.02 -0.26 5.55
CA VAL A 215 8.29 -1.47 5.91
C VAL A 215 6.94 -1.04 6.47
N MET A 216 5.88 -1.68 6.00
CA MET A 216 4.54 -1.60 6.57
C MET A 216 4.07 -3.00 6.95
N ILE A 217 3.77 -3.20 8.23
CA ILE A 217 3.10 -4.39 8.73
C ILE A 217 1.66 -4.02 9.02
N THR A 218 0.76 -4.83 8.50
CA THR A 218 -0.66 -4.78 8.84
C THR A 218 -1.02 -6.10 9.49
N ALA A 219 -1.56 -6.07 10.70
CA ALA A 219 -1.89 -7.24 11.50
C ALA A 219 -3.35 -7.22 11.93
N TYR A 220 -3.96 -8.40 12.00
CA TYR A 220 -5.33 -8.60 12.42
C TYR A 220 -5.39 -9.62 13.55
N GLY A 221 -6.34 -9.45 14.47
CA GLY A 221 -6.61 -10.41 15.55
C GLY A 221 -5.53 -10.53 16.63
N LEU A 222 -4.43 -9.78 16.56
CA LEU A 222 -3.44 -9.72 17.63
C LEU A 222 -3.99 -8.90 18.82
N ASP A 223 -3.78 -9.42 20.03
CA ASP A 223 -3.97 -8.62 21.24
C ASP A 223 -2.84 -7.58 21.41
N GLU A 224 -3.00 -6.71 22.39
CA GLU A 224 -2.08 -5.60 22.66
C GLU A 224 -0.66 -6.10 22.97
N ALA A 225 -0.53 -7.17 23.75
CA ALA A 225 0.77 -7.72 24.14
C ALA A 225 1.49 -8.36 22.94
N ALA A 226 0.78 -9.15 22.14
CA ALA A 226 1.32 -9.79 20.94
C ALA A 226 1.74 -8.76 19.89
N PHE A 227 0.95 -7.70 19.70
CA PHE A 227 1.32 -6.62 18.80
C PHE A 227 2.51 -5.82 19.35
N ALA A 228 2.54 -5.49 20.64
CA ALA A 228 3.68 -4.79 21.26
C ALA A 228 4.99 -5.60 21.16
N ASP A 229 4.91 -6.92 21.29
CA ASP A 229 6.05 -7.82 21.12
C ASP A 229 6.56 -7.83 19.67
N LEU A 230 5.64 -7.89 18.68
CA LEU A 230 5.98 -7.77 17.26
C LEU A 230 6.63 -6.41 16.99
N GLU A 231 6.00 -5.33 17.44
CA GLU A 231 6.49 -3.97 17.30
C GLU A 231 7.88 -3.79 17.91
N GLY A 232 8.11 -4.33 19.11
CA GLY A 232 9.39 -4.28 19.80
C GLY A 232 10.51 -4.96 19.00
N ARG A 233 10.27 -6.18 18.48
CA ARG A 233 11.27 -6.89 17.65
C ARG A 233 11.60 -6.14 16.37
N TRP A 234 10.59 -5.65 15.66
CA TRP A 234 10.79 -4.94 14.40
C TRP A 234 11.47 -3.58 14.60
N LYS A 235 11.09 -2.81 15.62
CA LYS A 235 11.77 -1.55 15.98
C LYS A 235 13.22 -1.77 16.40
N ALA A 236 13.49 -2.81 17.20
CA ALA A 236 14.85 -3.14 17.62
C ALA A 236 15.74 -3.53 16.43
N TRP A 237 15.24 -4.41 15.56
CA TRP A 237 15.93 -4.79 14.33
C TRP A 237 16.16 -3.58 13.41
N TRP A 238 15.16 -2.72 13.24
CA TRP A 238 15.28 -1.52 12.41
C TRP A 238 16.37 -0.57 12.93
N ALA A 239 16.36 -0.27 14.23
CA ALA A 239 17.35 0.61 14.84
C ALA A 239 18.78 0.02 14.77
N GLN A 240 18.92 -1.30 14.88
CA GLN A 240 20.21 -1.98 14.73
C GLN A 240 20.70 -1.97 13.27
N THR A 241 19.80 -2.11 12.31
CA THR A 241 20.13 -2.20 10.88
C THR A 241 20.39 -0.82 10.27
N TYR A 242 19.65 0.19 10.76
CA TYR A 242 19.66 1.57 10.28
C TYR A 242 19.92 2.55 11.44
N PRO A 243 21.13 2.54 12.01
CA PRO A 243 21.50 3.52 13.02
C PRO A 243 21.47 4.93 12.44
N ALA A 244 21.00 5.88 13.25
CA ALA A 244 20.91 7.30 12.89
C ALA A 244 22.28 7.96 12.67
#